data_AF-A0A0K8Q526-F1
#
_entry.id   AF-A0A0K8Q526-F1
#
_cell.length_a   1.000
_cell.length_b   1.000
_cell.length_c   1.000
_cell.angle_alpha   90.00
_cell.angle_beta   90.00
_cell.angle_gamma   90.00
#
_symmetry.space_group_name_H-M   'P 1'
#
loop_
_entity.id
_entity.type
_entity.pdbx_description
1 polymer ?
#
loop_
_entity_poly.entity_id
_entity_poly.type
_entity_poly.pdbx_seq_one_letter_code
_entity_poly.pdbx_strand_id
1 'polypeptide(L)'
;MRASLSLKQARRIALAAQGLDKVRPAGPVTARAVGRTFAQLHLVQIDSVNVLSRSHYLPFFSRLGNYDRSILHRMAAIPPRRMMEYWAHEASFIRPEHFHDLVQWQNRKWVGASAMDPELRHGVASRVLRELAAGKPLTAAELTARLGHVEDRQKENWGWNWNAVKRVLEHLFEEGLVSAASRTDSFERRYTLTSKVLAVGRPPEGQAVDPEAAMDRLIDAAARAHGIGTVRCFADYFRTPMRAAAVSVSHLVEAGRLEPVTVAGWDKLSTCTRKLGYRARQMAVPC
;
A
#
# COMPACT_ATOMS: atom_id res chain seq x y z
N MET A 1 19.44 -29.65 -3.53
CA MET A 1 18.12 -30.31 -3.49
C MET A 1 17.08 -29.26 -3.13
N ARG A 2 15.95 -29.16 -3.84
CA ARG A 2 14.86 -28.24 -3.46
C ARG A 2 14.06 -28.87 -2.34
N ALA A 3 13.75 -28.12 -1.28
CA ALA A 3 12.92 -28.64 -0.19
C ALA A 3 11.51 -28.99 -0.69
N SER A 4 11.00 -30.15 -0.25
CA SER A 4 9.63 -30.60 -0.53
C SER A 4 8.79 -30.49 0.74
N LEU A 5 7.65 -29.82 0.65
CA LEU A 5 6.74 -29.53 1.77
C LEU A 5 5.38 -30.16 1.52
N SER A 6 4.77 -30.69 2.58
CA SER A 6 3.35 -31.01 2.57
C SER A 6 2.49 -29.74 2.61
N LEU A 7 1.25 -29.84 2.14
CA LEU A 7 0.27 -28.74 2.27
C LEU A 7 0.06 -28.29 3.72
N LYS A 8 0.16 -29.21 4.70
CA LYS A 8 0.08 -28.89 6.12
C LYS A 8 1.25 -28.02 6.59
N GLN A 9 2.48 -28.33 6.14
CA GLN A 9 3.66 -27.50 6.43
C GLN A 9 3.53 -26.11 5.80
N ALA A 10 3.16 -26.05 4.51
CA ALA A 10 2.94 -24.77 3.82
C ALA A 10 1.90 -23.88 4.54
N ARG A 11 0.78 -24.45 4.98
CA ARG A 11 -0.25 -23.71 5.75
C ARG A 11 0.29 -23.17 7.08
N ARG A 12 1.07 -23.96 7.82
CA ARG A 12 1.69 -23.52 9.08
C ARG A 12 2.66 -22.37 8.86
N ILE A 13 3.49 -22.45 7.81
CA ILE A 13 4.41 -21.36 7.43
C ILE A 13 3.62 -20.08 7.13
N ALA A 14 2.56 -20.16 6.32
CA ALA A 14 1.75 -19.00 5.98
C ALA A 14 1.04 -18.39 7.20
N LEU A 15 0.49 -19.21 8.10
CA LEU A 15 -0.16 -18.75 9.32
C LEU A 15 0.86 -18.09 10.28
N ALA A 16 2.05 -18.67 10.41
CA ALA A 16 3.11 -18.14 11.26
C ALA A 16 3.68 -16.81 10.73
N ALA A 17 3.92 -16.73 9.43
CA ALA A 17 4.35 -15.50 8.76
C ALA A 17 3.35 -14.37 8.94
N GLN A 18 2.06 -14.68 8.96
CA GLN A 18 1.00 -13.72 9.27
C GLN A 18 0.82 -13.45 10.77
N GLY A 19 1.48 -14.17 11.67
CA GLY A 19 1.37 -14.01 13.12
C GLY A 19 0.05 -14.52 13.71
N LEU A 20 -0.57 -15.50 13.05
CA LEU A 20 -1.83 -16.14 13.47
C LEU A 20 -1.62 -17.46 14.22
N ASP A 21 -0.38 -17.89 14.38
CA ASP A 21 0.05 -19.07 15.13
C ASP A 21 0.30 -18.80 16.63
N LYS A 22 0.32 -17.52 17.02
CA LYS A 22 0.62 -17.08 18.39
C LYS A 22 -0.63 -17.04 19.25
N VAL A 23 -0.47 -17.38 20.53
CA VAL A 23 -1.49 -17.12 21.55
C VAL A 23 -1.65 -15.61 21.73
N ARG A 24 -2.89 -15.14 21.81
CA ARG A 24 -3.17 -13.72 22.03
C ARG A 24 -2.60 -13.27 23.38
N PRO A 25 -2.09 -12.03 23.50
CA PRO A 25 -1.67 -11.49 24.78
C PRO A 25 -2.80 -11.57 25.82
N ALA A 26 -2.49 -12.06 27.02
CA ALA A 26 -3.44 -12.09 28.14
C ALA A 26 -3.59 -10.71 28.82
N GLY A 27 -2.58 -9.85 28.71
CA GLY A 27 -2.59 -8.49 29.25
C GLY A 27 -2.92 -7.42 28.22
N PRO A 28 -3.00 -6.14 28.63
CA PRO A 28 -3.30 -5.02 27.74
C PRO A 28 -2.35 -4.93 26.54
N VAL A 29 -2.92 -4.73 25.35
CA VAL A 29 -2.14 -4.61 24.12
C VAL A 29 -1.45 -3.25 24.06
N THR A 30 -0.12 -3.27 23.98
CA THR A 30 0.70 -2.04 23.90
C THR A 30 0.83 -1.54 22.46
N ALA A 31 1.12 -0.24 22.28
CA ALA A 31 1.45 0.33 20.98
C ALA A 31 2.65 -0.36 20.30
N ARG A 32 3.61 -0.86 21.10
CA ARG A 32 4.74 -1.67 20.59
C ARG A 32 4.26 -2.99 19.98
N ALA A 33 3.28 -3.67 20.59
CA ALA A 33 2.72 -4.90 20.06
C ALA A 33 2.00 -4.66 18.72
N VAL A 34 1.15 -3.64 18.65
CA VAL A 34 0.48 -3.21 17.40
C VAL A 34 1.50 -2.87 16.32
N GLY A 35 2.54 -2.11 16.67
CA GLY A 35 3.63 -1.76 15.75
C GLY A 35 4.39 -2.97 15.21
N ARG A 36 4.68 -3.99 16.04
CA ARG A 36 5.30 -5.24 15.59
C ARG A 36 4.39 -6.03 14.66
N THR A 37 3.09 -6.10 14.97
CA THR A 37 2.10 -6.74 14.09
C THR A 37 2.06 -6.03 12.74
N PHE A 38 2.02 -4.70 12.71
CA PHE A 38 2.07 -3.97 11.44
C PHE A 38 3.38 -4.20 10.68
N ALA A 39 4.52 -4.19 11.39
CA ALA A 39 5.81 -4.44 10.77
C ALA A 39 5.90 -5.84 10.13
N GLN A 40 5.27 -6.85 10.75
CA GLN A 40 5.18 -8.22 10.22
C GLN A 40 4.24 -8.31 9.00
N LEU A 41 3.16 -7.51 8.98
CA LEU A 41 2.22 -7.48 7.86
C LEU A 41 2.69 -6.58 6.72
N HIS A 42 3.55 -5.59 6.95
CA HIS A 42 4.00 -4.61 5.95
C HIS A 42 2.93 -3.67 5.35
N LEU A 43 1.66 -4.11 5.25
CA LEU A 43 0.53 -3.31 4.81
C LEU A 43 -0.79 -3.77 5.45
N VAL A 44 -1.77 -2.87 5.53
CA VAL A 44 -3.16 -3.16 5.89
C VAL A 44 -4.08 -2.33 5.01
N GLN A 45 -4.99 -2.97 4.28
CA GLN A 45 -5.97 -2.28 3.43
C GLN A 45 -6.94 -1.43 4.28
N ILE A 46 -7.21 -0.23 3.80
CA ILE A 46 -8.14 0.75 4.36
C ILE A 46 -9.50 0.60 3.66
N ASP A 47 -10.57 0.66 4.44
CA ASP A 47 -11.94 0.54 3.96
C ASP A 47 -12.85 1.48 4.76
N SER A 48 -13.80 2.08 4.07
CA SER A 48 -14.81 2.98 4.62
C SER A 48 -16.02 2.26 5.20
N VAL A 49 -16.31 1.03 4.78
CA VAL A 49 -17.48 0.27 5.25
C VAL A 49 -17.35 0.01 6.76
N ASN A 50 -18.38 0.35 7.54
CA ASN A 50 -18.32 0.30 9.01
C ASN A 50 -19.46 -0.49 9.70
N VAL A 51 -20.21 -1.33 8.98
CA VAL A 51 -21.40 -2.04 9.50
C VAL A 51 -21.13 -2.77 10.83
N LEU A 52 -19.99 -3.45 10.93
CA LEU A 52 -19.49 -4.03 12.20
C LEU A 52 -18.34 -3.19 12.76
N SER A 53 -17.32 -3.02 11.94
CA SER A 53 -16.11 -2.24 12.20
C SER A 53 -15.42 -2.04 10.86
N ARG A 54 -14.72 -0.92 10.69
CA ARG A 54 -13.88 -0.73 9.51
C ARG A 54 -12.82 -1.82 9.43
N SER A 55 -12.59 -2.36 8.23
CA SER A 55 -11.83 -3.60 8.03
C SER A 55 -10.40 -3.52 8.54
N HIS A 56 -9.72 -2.38 8.39
CA HIS A 56 -8.33 -2.17 8.83
C HIS A 56 -8.10 -2.36 10.34
N TYR A 57 -9.15 -2.33 11.18
CA TYR A 57 -9.01 -2.65 12.60
C TYR A 57 -8.93 -4.15 12.89
N LEU A 58 -9.51 -4.98 12.01
CA LEU A 58 -9.72 -6.40 12.24
C LEU A 58 -8.44 -7.25 12.15
N PRO A 59 -7.47 -6.98 11.24
CA PRO A 59 -6.20 -7.69 11.21
C PRO A 59 -5.43 -7.62 12.54
N PHE A 60 -5.47 -6.48 13.22
CA PHE A 60 -4.82 -6.34 14.53
C PHE A 60 -5.61 -7.08 15.61
N PHE A 61 -6.94 -6.95 15.60
CA PHE A 61 -7.80 -7.64 16.56
C PHE A 61 -7.65 -9.17 16.49
N SER A 62 -7.58 -9.74 15.28
CA SER A 62 -7.46 -11.19 15.12
C SER A 62 -6.19 -11.76 15.75
N ARG A 63 -5.11 -10.96 15.81
CA ARG A 63 -3.78 -11.31 16.32
C ARG A 63 -3.56 -10.92 17.78
N LEU A 64 -4.13 -9.80 18.21
CA LEU A 64 -3.83 -9.17 19.51
C LEU A 64 -5.01 -9.19 20.48
N GLY A 65 -6.23 -9.46 20.03
CA GLY A 65 -7.43 -9.25 20.82
C GLY A 65 -7.80 -7.77 20.91
N ASN A 66 -8.44 -7.36 22.01
CA ASN A 66 -8.85 -5.97 22.19
C ASN A 66 -7.63 -5.04 22.32
N TYR A 67 -7.65 -3.90 21.63
CA TYR A 67 -6.59 -2.90 21.68
C TYR A 67 -7.15 -1.50 21.44
N ASP A 68 -6.44 -0.49 21.94
CA ASP A 68 -6.77 0.92 21.71
C ASP A 68 -6.56 1.30 20.24
N ARG A 69 -7.66 1.53 19.52
CA ARG A 69 -7.64 1.88 18.08
C ARG A 69 -6.98 3.23 17.81
N SER A 70 -6.89 4.11 18.80
CA SER A 70 -6.19 5.39 18.63
C SER A 70 -4.69 5.20 18.41
N ILE A 71 -4.14 4.02 18.72
CA ILE A 71 -2.77 3.63 18.35
C ILE A 71 -2.56 3.71 16.83
N LEU A 72 -3.48 3.20 16.02
CA LEU A 72 -3.40 3.26 14.55
C LEU A 72 -3.40 4.70 14.05
N HIS A 73 -4.29 5.53 14.61
CA HIS A 73 -4.36 6.94 14.28
C HIS A 73 -3.04 7.66 14.61
N ARG A 74 -2.48 7.43 15.81
CA ARG A 74 -1.17 7.99 16.20
C ARG A 74 -0.06 7.51 15.27
N MET A 75 0.00 6.23 14.94
CA MET A 75 1.00 5.65 14.03
C MET A 75 0.95 6.24 12.62
N ALA A 76 -0.24 6.62 12.14
CA ALA A 76 -0.46 7.20 10.82
C ALA A 76 -0.30 8.73 10.79
N ALA A 77 -0.62 9.44 11.89
CA ALA A 77 -0.72 10.90 11.89
C ALA A 77 0.44 11.62 12.62
N ILE A 78 1.04 11.01 13.65
CA ILE A 78 1.98 11.67 14.56
C ILE A 78 3.43 11.24 14.23
N PRO A 79 4.37 12.19 14.00
CA PRO A 79 5.79 11.87 13.86
C PRO A 79 6.42 11.30 15.15
N PRO A 80 7.39 10.36 15.06
CA PRO A 80 7.79 9.63 13.85
C PRO A 80 6.70 8.65 13.40
N ARG A 81 6.23 8.80 12.16
CA ARG A 81 5.15 7.98 11.62
C ARG A 81 5.64 6.56 11.40
N ARG A 82 4.80 5.59 11.74
CA ARG A 82 5.03 4.15 11.48
C ARG A 82 4.13 3.61 10.37
N MET A 83 3.11 4.37 10.00
CA MET A 83 2.16 4.09 8.93
C MET A 83 2.02 5.34 8.08
N MET A 84 1.76 5.15 6.79
CA MET A 84 1.19 6.20 5.96
C MET A 84 0.14 5.59 5.03
N GLU A 85 -0.79 6.41 4.55
CA GLU A 85 -1.71 5.97 3.50
C GLU A 85 -1.05 6.13 2.13
N TYR A 86 -1.07 5.06 1.33
CA TYR A 86 -0.72 5.12 -0.08
C TYR A 86 -1.39 3.96 -0.84
N TRP A 87 -1.22 3.95 -2.16
CA TRP A 87 -1.64 2.84 -3.00
C TRP A 87 -0.70 1.64 -2.82
N ALA A 88 -1.29 0.48 -2.59
CA ALA A 88 -0.63 -0.82 -2.62
C ALA A 88 -1.60 -1.79 -3.31
N HIS A 89 -2.03 -2.86 -2.62
CA HIS A 89 -3.12 -3.72 -3.12
C HIS A 89 -4.33 -2.88 -3.53
N GLU A 90 -4.79 -2.06 -2.59
CA GLU A 90 -5.72 -0.94 -2.76
C GLU A 90 -5.26 0.21 -1.85
N ALA A 91 -6.13 1.17 -1.53
CA ALA A 91 -5.84 2.17 -0.51
C ALA A 91 -5.45 1.46 0.80
N SER A 92 -4.22 1.67 1.26
CA SER A 92 -3.63 0.88 2.34
C SER A 92 -2.82 1.76 3.30
N PHE A 93 -2.78 1.35 4.56
CA PHE A 93 -1.69 1.75 5.44
C PHE A 93 -0.47 0.93 5.06
N ILE A 94 0.60 1.60 4.65
CA ILE A 94 1.91 1.01 4.33
C ILE A 94 2.96 1.48 5.34
N ARG A 95 4.07 0.76 5.43
CA ARG A 95 5.25 1.26 6.14
C ARG A 95 5.84 2.44 5.34
N PRO A 96 6.25 3.54 5.99
CA PRO A 96 6.85 4.69 5.31
C PRO A 96 8.04 4.33 4.41
N GLU A 97 8.86 3.34 4.80
CA GLU A 97 10.00 2.86 4.00
C GLU A 97 9.61 2.28 2.64
N HIS A 98 8.38 1.80 2.47
CA HIS A 98 7.88 1.23 1.22
C HIS A 98 7.36 2.29 0.24
N PHE A 99 7.20 3.54 0.68
CA PHE A 99 6.54 4.56 -0.11
C PHE A 99 7.27 4.85 -1.43
N HIS A 100 8.57 5.11 -1.35
CA HIS A 100 9.37 5.46 -2.53
C HIS A 100 9.46 4.31 -3.53
N ASP A 101 9.46 3.06 -3.05
CA ASP A 101 9.43 1.87 -3.89
C ASP A 101 8.06 1.71 -4.57
N LEU A 102 6.97 1.90 -3.83
CA LEU A 102 5.61 1.79 -4.36
C LEU A 102 5.32 2.87 -5.42
N VAL A 103 5.79 4.09 -5.24
CA VAL A 103 5.62 5.18 -6.23
C VAL A 103 6.19 4.80 -7.60
N GLN A 104 7.25 4.00 -7.68
CA GLN A 104 7.82 3.55 -8.97
C GLN A 104 6.89 2.58 -9.73
N TRP A 105 6.07 1.82 -9.00
CA TRP A 105 5.37 0.65 -9.53
C TRP A 105 3.84 0.78 -9.50
N GLN A 106 3.30 1.68 -8.69
CA GLN A 106 1.88 1.98 -8.68
C GLN A 106 1.53 2.86 -9.87
N ASN A 107 0.59 2.37 -10.67
CA ASN A 107 0.11 3.08 -11.84
C ASN A 107 -1.42 3.00 -11.86
N ARG A 108 -2.07 4.05 -11.35
CA ARG A 108 -3.52 4.14 -11.14
C ARG A 108 -4.13 5.24 -12.03
N LYS A 109 -3.67 5.34 -13.28
CA LYS A 109 -4.08 6.38 -14.27
C LYS A 109 -5.59 6.56 -14.47
N TRP A 110 -6.40 5.61 -14.01
CA TRP A 110 -7.86 5.61 -14.06
C TRP A 110 -8.54 6.37 -12.90
N VAL A 111 -7.84 6.62 -11.79
CA VAL A 111 -8.39 7.25 -10.58
C VAL A 111 -8.27 8.78 -10.62
N GLY A 112 -7.30 9.30 -11.38
CA GLY A 112 -6.91 10.72 -11.37
C GLY A 112 -7.35 11.56 -12.57
N ALA A 113 -6.62 12.66 -12.75
CA ALA A 113 -6.81 13.64 -13.82
C ALA A 113 -5.91 13.39 -15.05
N SER A 114 -5.37 12.19 -15.23
CA SER A 114 -4.41 11.89 -16.31
C SER A 114 -4.96 12.09 -17.73
N ALA A 115 -6.28 12.05 -17.89
CA ALA A 115 -6.98 12.33 -19.15
C ALA A 115 -7.50 13.78 -19.28
N MET A 116 -7.26 14.63 -18.28
CA MET A 116 -7.62 16.05 -18.29
C MET A 116 -6.66 16.83 -19.19
N ASP A 117 -7.14 17.97 -19.69
CA ASP A 117 -6.28 18.92 -20.38
C ASP A 117 -5.00 19.23 -19.55
N PRO A 118 -3.80 19.07 -20.14
CA PRO A 118 -2.56 19.27 -19.40
C PRO A 118 -2.42 20.65 -18.80
N GLU A 119 -2.79 21.73 -19.51
CA GLU A 119 -2.64 23.10 -18.97
C GLU A 119 -3.56 23.31 -17.77
N LEU A 120 -4.81 22.89 -17.86
CA LEU A 120 -5.77 22.91 -16.75
C LEU A 120 -5.26 22.09 -15.56
N ARG A 121 -4.79 20.86 -15.80
CA ARG A 121 -4.26 19.98 -14.77
C ARG A 121 -3.08 20.61 -14.05
N HIS A 122 -2.10 21.14 -14.78
CA HIS A 122 -0.92 21.80 -14.18
C HIS A 122 -1.30 23.07 -13.43
N GLY A 123 -2.25 23.86 -13.95
CA GLY A 123 -2.74 25.07 -13.29
C GLY A 123 -3.42 24.78 -11.96
N VAL A 124 -4.33 23.79 -11.92
CA VAL A 124 -5.00 23.35 -10.68
C VAL A 124 -3.99 22.68 -9.73
N ALA A 125 -3.08 21.85 -10.23
CA ALA A 125 -2.07 21.17 -9.42
C ALA A 125 -1.18 22.18 -8.70
N SER A 126 -0.70 23.20 -9.41
CA SER A 126 0.12 24.28 -8.85
C SER A 126 -0.61 25.02 -7.74
N ARG A 127 -1.91 25.29 -7.90
CA ARG A 127 -2.74 25.95 -6.87
C ARG A 127 -2.92 25.06 -5.64
N VAL A 128 -3.24 23.78 -5.83
CA VAL A 128 -3.39 22.80 -4.73
C VAL A 128 -2.09 22.66 -3.94
N LEU A 129 -0.96 22.49 -4.62
CA LEU A 129 0.34 22.34 -3.97
C LEU A 129 0.71 23.60 -3.16
N ARG A 130 0.46 24.81 -3.71
CA ARG A 130 0.69 26.07 -2.98
C ARG A 130 -0.17 26.18 -1.72
N GLU A 131 -1.47 25.88 -1.81
CA GLU A 131 -2.36 25.89 -0.64
C GLU A 131 -1.89 24.92 0.46
N LEU A 132 -1.48 23.71 0.08
CA LEU A 132 -0.99 22.69 1.03
C LEU A 132 0.42 23.00 1.58
N ALA A 133 1.24 23.74 0.83
CA ALA A 133 2.56 24.19 1.26
C ALA A 133 2.45 25.21 2.39
N ALA A 134 1.57 26.21 2.26
CA ALA A 134 1.40 27.28 3.25
C ALA A 134 0.44 26.91 4.40
N GLY A 135 -0.52 26.03 4.13
CA GLY A 135 -1.63 25.75 5.03
C GLY A 135 -1.49 24.54 5.95
N LYS A 136 -2.51 24.40 6.80
CA LYS A 136 -2.83 23.16 7.53
C LYS A 136 -3.32 22.07 6.56
N PRO A 137 -3.34 20.79 6.96
CA PRO A 137 -3.95 19.75 6.15
C PRO A 137 -5.45 19.99 5.87
N LEU A 138 -5.87 19.81 4.62
CA LEU A 138 -7.23 20.13 4.16
C LEU A 138 -7.91 18.91 3.54
N THR A 139 -9.22 18.79 3.68
CA THR A 139 -10.01 17.81 2.90
C THR A 139 -10.16 18.26 1.45
N ALA A 140 -10.57 17.34 0.57
CA ALA A 140 -10.91 17.69 -0.80
C ALA A 140 -12.01 18.76 -0.87
N ALA A 141 -13.03 18.68 -0.01
CA ALA A 141 -14.11 19.66 0.07
C ALA A 141 -13.60 21.05 0.52
N GLU A 142 -12.76 21.11 1.56
CA GLU A 142 -12.16 22.36 2.03
C GLU A 142 -11.26 23.02 0.96
N LEU A 143 -10.47 22.23 0.22
CA LEU A 143 -9.66 22.73 -0.91
C LEU A 143 -10.54 23.30 -2.03
N THR A 144 -11.66 22.64 -2.32
CA THR A 144 -12.62 23.09 -3.33
C THR A 144 -13.23 24.43 -2.96
N ALA A 145 -13.68 24.56 -1.71
CA ALA A 145 -14.26 25.79 -1.21
C ALA A 145 -13.28 26.97 -1.28
N ARG A 146 -11.98 26.73 -1.09
CA ARG A 146 -10.94 27.77 -1.18
C ARG A 146 -10.52 28.11 -2.60
N LEU A 147 -10.37 27.10 -3.46
CA LEU A 147 -9.88 27.27 -4.83
C LEU A 147 -11.01 27.62 -5.81
N GLY A 148 -12.27 27.53 -5.36
CA GLY A 148 -13.44 27.65 -6.21
C GLY A 148 -13.68 26.39 -7.05
N HIS A 149 -14.88 26.31 -7.62
CA HIS A 149 -15.21 25.28 -8.59
C HIS A 149 -14.48 25.55 -9.90
N VAL A 150 -13.63 24.60 -10.31
CA VAL A 150 -12.97 24.62 -11.61
C VAL A 150 -13.63 23.56 -12.48
N GLU A 151 -14.25 24.00 -13.57
CA GLU A 151 -14.92 23.13 -14.53
C GLU A 151 -13.92 22.56 -15.54
N ASP A 152 -14.04 21.26 -15.81
CA ASP A 152 -13.35 20.61 -16.93
C ASP A 152 -14.25 20.76 -18.17
N ARG A 153 -13.72 21.31 -19.25
CA ARG A 153 -14.50 21.86 -20.40
C ARG A 153 -15.20 20.80 -21.29
N GLN A 154 -15.43 19.58 -20.82
CA GLN A 154 -16.13 18.54 -21.59
C GLN A 154 -17.63 18.41 -21.27
N LYS A 155 -18.40 19.19 -22.05
CA LYS A 155 -19.78 19.04 -22.56
C LYS A 155 -21.00 19.17 -21.63
N GLU A 156 -21.92 20.03 -22.11
CA GLU A 156 -23.38 19.86 -22.20
C GLU A 156 -23.94 18.63 -21.48
N ASN A 157 -24.06 18.69 -20.16
CA ASN A 157 -25.06 17.92 -19.41
C ASN A 157 -25.20 18.55 -18.03
N TRP A 158 -26.36 19.18 -17.84
CA TRP A 158 -26.84 19.69 -16.57
C TRP A 158 -26.79 18.60 -15.50
N GLY A 159 -26.03 18.81 -14.42
CA GLY A 159 -26.35 18.18 -13.14
C GLY A 159 -25.20 17.80 -12.21
N TRP A 160 -23.99 17.44 -12.68
CA TRP A 160 -22.94 16.91 -11.78
C TRP A 160 -21.52 17.19 -12.30
N ASN A 161 -21.01 18.40 -12.06
CA ASN A 161 -19.63 18.73 -12.36
C ASN A 161 -18.68 18.03 -11.37
N TRP A 162 -17.91 17.04 -11.86
CA TRP A 162 -16.77 16.51 -11.12
C TRP A 162 -15.75 17.62 -10.94
N ASN A 163 -15.70 18.17 -9.73
CA ASN A 163 -14.79 19.24 -9.36
C ASN A 163 -13.33 18.87 -9.69
N ALA A 164 -12.73 19.59 -10.65
CA ALA A 164 -11.39 19.33 -11.15
C ALA A 164 -10.35 19.32 -10.03
N VAL A 165 -10.55 20.11 -8.96
CA VAL A 165 -9.70 20.12 -7.76
C VAL A 165 -9.60 18.73 -7.14
N LYS A 166 -10.72 18.00 -6.99
CA LYS A 166 -10.71 16.65 -6.41
C LYS A 166 -9.94 15.66 -7.30
N ARG A 167 -10.19 15.69 -8.62
CA ARG A 167 -9.51 14.79 -9.58
C ARG A 167 -8.01 15.04 -9.62
N VAL A 168 -7.60 16.31 -9.62
CA VAL A 168 -6.19 16.70 -9.58
C VAL A 168 -5.55 16.37 -8.23
N LEU A 169 -6.28 16.50 -7.12
CA LEU A 169 -5.80 16.11 -5.79
C LEU A 169 -5.53 14.60 -5.70
N GLU A 170 -6.43 13.75 -6.23
CA GLU A 170 -6.19 12.30 -6.32
C GLU A 170 -5.01 11.96 -7.24
N HIS A 171 -4.84 12.71 -8.33
CA HIS A 171 -3.68 12.57 -9.21
C HIS A 171 -2.36 12.92 -8.51
N LEU A 172 -2.32 14.03 -7.77
CA LEU A 172 -1.15 14.40 -6.96
C LEU A 172 -0.87 13.37 -5.85
N PHE A 173 -1.92 12.74 -5.31
CA PHE A 173 -1.78 11.67 -4.32
C PHE A 173 -1.19 10.41 -4.98
N GLU A 174 -1.62 10.06 -6.18
CA GLU A 174 -1.05 8.97 -7.00
C GLU A 174 0.43 9.22 -7.31
N GLU A 175 0.79 10.41 -7.78
CA GLU A 175 2.18 10.83 -8.06
C GLU A 175 3.06 10.91 -6.78
N GLY A 176 2.45 10.78 -5.60
CA GLY A 176 3.16 10.83 -4.33
C GLY A 176 3.59 12.24 -3.91
N LEU A 177 3.07 13.29 -4.54
CA LEU A 177 3.37 14.69 -4.19
C LEU A 177 2.58 15.17 -2.96
N VAL A 178 1.37 14.65 -2.78
CA VAL A 178 0.55 14.85 -1.58
C VAL A 178 0.25 13.53 -0.89
N SER A 179 0.02 13.59 0.42
CA SER A 179 -0.23 12.42 1.26
C SER A 179 -1.34 12.70 2.29
N ALA A 180 -1.89 11.63 2.85
CA ALA A 180 -2.82 11.71 3.98
C ALA A 180 -2.09 12.18 5.25
N ALA A 181 -2.43 13.36 5.75
CA ALA A 181 -2.01 13.80 7.08
C ALA A 181 -2.77 13.05 8.18
N SER A 182 -4.07 12.86 7.99
CA SER A 182 -4.99 12.15 8.87
C SER A 182 -6.32 11.89 8.14
N ARG A 183 -7.29 11.31 8.85
CA ARG A 183 -8.70 11.26 8.42
C ARG A 183 -9.59 11.99 9.43
N THR A 184 -10.70 12.53 8.94
CA THR A 184 -11.79 13.03 9.80
C THR A 184 -12.55 11.89 10.45
N ASP A 185 -13.46 12.20 11.39
CA ASP A 185 -14.37 11.22 11.99
C ASP A 185 -15.32 10.60 10.95
N SER A 186 -15.73 11.40 9.97
CA SER A 186 -16.46 10.97 8.76
C SER A 186 -15.60 10.19 7.75
N PHE A 187 -14.34 9.88 8.09
CA PHE A 187 -13.40 9.08 7.32
C PHE A 187 -12.90 9.73 6.02
N GLU A 188 -13.04 11.05 5.89
CA GLU A 188 -12.47 11.81 4.78
C GLU A 188 -10.98 12.04 5.00
N ARG A 189 -10.19 11.92 3.93
CA ARG A 189 -8.75 12.19 3.99
C ARG A 189 -8.48 13.68 4.11
N ARG A 190 -7.61 14.06 5.05
CA ARG A 190 -6.96 15.38 5.10
C ARG A 190 -5.61 15.28 4.41
N TYR A 191 -5.43 16.04 3.33
CA TYR A 191 -4.24 16.03 2.49
C TYR A 191 -3.23 17.08 2.96
N THR A 192 -1.95 16.79 2.78
CA THR A 192 -0.85 17.75 2.89
C THR A 192 0.28 17.32 1.96
N LEU A 193 1.36 18.10 1.85
CA LEU A 193 2.53 17.70 1.06
C LEU A 193 3.16 16.44 1.63
N THR A 194 3.57 15.50 0.76
CA THR A 194 4.25 14.27 1.20
C THR A 194 5.52 14.58 1.99
N SER A 195 6.25 15.64 1.65
CA SER A 195 7.44 16.09 2.40
C SER A 195 7.16 16.49 3.85
N LYS A 196 5.91 16.84 4.20
CA LYS A 196 5.48 17.10 5.59
C LYS A 196 5.08 15.82 6.34
N VAL A 197 4.83 14.72 5.62
CA VAL A 197 4.44 13.42 6.18
C VAL A 197 5.65 12.50 6.33
N LEU A 198 6.49 12.44 5.31
CA LEU A 198 7.71 11.65 5.23
C LEU A 198 8.93 12.56 5.42
N ALA A 199 9.37 12.70 6.66
CA ALA A 199 10.66 13.32 6.97
C ALA A 199 11.83 12.33 6.86
N VAL A 200 11.55 11.02 6.92
CA VAL A 200 12.55 9.94 6.97
C VAL A 200 12.48 9.12 5.68
N GLY A 201 13.63 8.91 5.03
CA GLY A 201 13.74 7.99 3.90
C GLY A 201 13.61 8.60 2.51
N ARG A 202 13.54 9.93 2.38
CA ARG A 202 13.71 10.60 1.08
C ARG A 202 15.09 10.19 0.55
N PRO A 203 15.20 9.58 -0.65
CA PRO A 203 16.48 9.47 -1.32
C PRO A 203 17.09 10.88 -1.38
N PRO A 204 18.42 11.04 -1.25
CA PRO A 204 19.07 12.33 -1.42
C PRO A 204 18.53 13.03 -2.66
N GLU A 205 18.24 14.32 -2.55
CA GLU A 205 17.65 15.10 -3.63
C GLU A 205 18.51 14.93 -4.90
N GLY A 206 17.91 14.37 -5.96
CA GLY A 206 18.60 14.05 -7.23
C GLY A 206 18.97 12.57 -7.44
N GLN A 207 18.80 11.67 -6.47
CA GLN A 207 18.95 10.22 -6.70
C GLN A 207 17.61 9.58 -7.05
N ALA A 208 17.50 9.10 -8.29
CA ALA A 208 16.38 8.27 -8.71
C ALA A 208 16.41 6.95 -7.94
N VAL A 209 15.24 6.51 -7.48
CA VAL A 209 15.08 5.16 -6.93
C VAL A 209 15.25 4.19 -8.08
N ASP A 210 16.21 3.26 -7.98
CA ASP A 210 16.33 2.16 -8.93
C ASP A 210 15.05 1.29 -8.87
N PRO A 211 14.26 1.24 -9.96
CA PRO A 211 13.01 0.49 -9.97
C PRO A 211 13.22 -1.00 -9.69
N GLU A 212 14.30 -1.61 -10.17
CA GLU A 212 14.56 -3.03 -9.97
C GLU A 212 14.84 -3.32 -8.49
N ALA A 213 15.76 -2.57 -7.86
CA ALA A 213 16.00 -2.67 -6.43
C ALA A 213 14.75 -2.35 -5.59
N ALA A 214 13.88 -1.44 -6.03
CA ALA A 214 12.60 -1.18 -5.41
C ALA A 214 11.66 -2.39 -5.49
N MET A 215 11.56 -3.05 -6.64
CA MET A 215 10.76 -4.26 -6.79
C MET A 215 11.31 -5.39 -5.90
N ASP A 216 12.64 -5.55 -5.82
CA ASP A 216 13.27 -6.55 -4.95
C ASP A 216 12.89 -6.34 -3.48
N ARG A 217 12.91 -5.10 -2.98
CA ARG A 217 12.49 -4.77 -1.61
C ARG A 217 10.99 -5.06 -1.38
N LEU A 218 10.13 -4.74 -2.35
CA LEU A 218 8.70 -5.02 -2.25
C LEU A 218 8.40 -6.52 -2.26
N ILE A 219 9.07 -7.29 -3.12
CA ILE A 219 8.89 -8.75 -3.21
C ILE A 219 9.46 -9.45 -1.98
N ASP A 220 10.60 -9.02 -1.44
CA ASP A 220 11.14 -9.55 -0.18
C ASP A 220 10.17 -9.31 0.98
N ALA A 221 9.60 -8.09 1.08
CA ALA A 221 8.57 -7.77 2.07
C ALA A 221 7.29 -8.61 1.89
N ALA A 222 6.81 -8.77 0.66
CA ALA A 222 5.64 -9.60 0.36
C ALA A 222 5.88 -11.07 0.71
N ALA A 223 7.06 -11.59 0.40
CA ALA A 223 7.44 -12.96 0.73
C ALA A 223 7.55 -13.17 2.24
N ARG A 224 8.11 -12.21 2.99
CA ARG A 224 8.13 -12.24 4.47
C ARG A 224 6.74 -12.24 5.08
N ALA A 225 5.82 -11.42 4.55
CA ALA A 225 4.43 -11.38 5.03
C ALA A 225 3.66 -12.67 4.72
N HIS A 226 3.91 -13.28 3.56
CA HIS A 226 3.27 -14.52 3.15
C HIS A 226 3.92 -15.78 3.74
N GLY A 227 5.23 -15.75 4.02
CA GLY A 227 6.08 -16.88 4.40
C GLY A 227 6.36 -17.86 3.27
N ILE A 228 5.32 -18.23 2.52
CA ILE A 228 5.36 -19.13 1.38
C ILE A 228 4.34 -18.69 0.32
N GLY A 229 4.69 -18.78 -0.95
CA GLY A 229 3.80 -18.36 -2.01
C GLY A 229 4.31 -18.66 -3.41
N THR A 230 3.48 -18.32 -4.39
CA THR A 230 3.91 -18.25 -5.79
C THR A 230 4.30 -16.82 -6.13
N VAL A 231 4.97 -16.63 -7.27
CA VAL A 231 5.23 -15.28 -7.81
C VAL A 231 3.94 -14.43 -7.86
N ARG A 232 2.80 -15.04 -8.21
CA ARG A 232 1.51 -14.35 -8.23
C ARG A 232 1.09 -13.86 -6.85
N CYS A 233 1.29 -14.65 -5.81
CA CYS A 233 0.99 -14.25 -4.43
C CYS A 233 1.79 -13.00 -4.04
N PHE A 234 3.11 -13.02 -4.32
CA PHE A 234 4.00 -11.92 -3.94
C PHE A 234 3.73 -10.65 -4.75
N ALA A 235 3.46 -10.78 -6.05
CA ALA A 235 3.08 -9.65 -6.90
C ALA A 235 1.74 -9.03 -6.49
N ASP A 236 0.74 -9.87 -6.18
CA ASP A 236 -0.60 -9.40 -5.80
C ASP A 236 -0.59 -8.66 -4.44
N TYR A 237 0.36 -8.99 -3.55
CA TYR A 237 0.44 -8.41 -2.20
C TYR A 237 0.45 -6.89 -2.19
N PHE A 238 1.32 -6.28 -3.00
CA PHE A 238 1.37 -4.84 -3.22
C PHE A 238 0.71 -4.41 -4.54
N ARG A 239 0.06 -5.33 -5.27
CA ARG A 239 -0.47 -5.12 -6.64
C ARG A 239 0.59 -4.59 -7.60
N THR A 240 1.70 -5.30 -7.73
CA THR A 240 2.80 -4.96 -8.65
C THR A 240 2.72 -5.73 -9.98
N PRO A 241 3.39 -5.26 -11.05
CA PRO A 241 3.40 -5.94 -12.34
C PRO A 241 4.05 -7.33 -12.27
N MET A 242 3.34 -8.34 -12.79
CA MET A 242 3.78 -9.74 -12.74
C MET A 242 5.16 -10.02 -13.35
N ARG A 243 5.53 -9.33 -14.44
CA ARG A 243 6.81 -9.54 -15.11
C ARG A 243 7.98 -9.06 -14.25
N ALA A 244 7.89 -7.84 -13.72
CA ALA A 244 8.91 -7.28 -12.85
C ALA A 244 9.02 -8.11 -11.55
N ALA A 245 7.89 -8.50 -10.95
CA ALA A 245 7.89 -9.37 -9.79
C ALA A 245 8.58 -10.73 -10.04
N ALA A 246 8.42 -11.31 -11.24
CA ALA A 246 9.08 -12.58 -11.58
C ALA A 246 10.61 -12.45 -11.70
N VAL A 247 11.10 -11.32 -12.23
CA VAL A 247 12.53 -10.99 -12.28
C VAL A 247 13.07 -10.86 -10.85
N SER A 248 12.41 -10.06 -10.00
CA SER A 248 12.80 -9.89 -8.60
C SER A 248 12.78 -11.16 -7.78
N VAL A 249 11.81 -12.07 -8.00
CA VAL A 249 11.84 -13.39 -7.36
C VAL A 249 13.10 -14.16 -7.76
N SER A 250 13.55 -14.04 -9.00
CA SER A 250 14.75 -14.74 -9.47
C SER A 250 16.00 -14.15 -8.83
N HIS A 251 16.12 -12.81 -8.77
CA HIS A 251 17.19 -12.12 -8.05
C HIS A 251 17.24 -12.50 -6.56
N LEU A 252 16.09 -12.54 -5.89
CA LEU A 252 16.03 -12.90 -4.47
C LEU A 252 16.34 -14.38 -4.21
N VAL A 253 16.07 -15.27 -5.17
CA VAL A 253 16.53 -16.67 -5.09
C VAL A 253 18.04 -16.75 -5.26
N GLU A 254 18.62 -16.04 -6.23
CA GLU A 254 20.07 -15.99 -6.45
C GLU A 254 20.81 -15.38 -5.24
N ALA A 255 20.21 -14.38 -4.61
CA ALA A 255 20.72 -13.75 -3.39
C ALA A 255 20.49 -14.59 -2.11
N GLY A 256 19.87 -15.77 -2.20
CA GLY A 256 19.58 -16.64 -1.06
C GLY A 256 18.54 -16.08 -0.08
N ARG A 257 17.75 -15.08 -0.50
CA ARG A 257 16.65 -14.47 0.26
C ARG A 257 15.35 -15.24 0.13
N LEU A 258 15.19 -15.98 -0.97
CA LEU A 258 14.09 -16.90 -1.23
C LEU A 258 14.63 -18.29 -1.58
N GLU A 259 13.93 -19.31 -1.15
CA GLU A 259 14.23 -20.70 -1.49
C GLU A 259 13.11 -21.27 -2.37
N PRO A 260 13.42 -21.81 -3.57
CA PRO A 260 12.47 -22.55 -4.37
C PRO A 260 12.09 -23.87 -3.69
N VAL A 261 10.79 -24.06 -3.44
CA VAL A 261 10.24 -25.26 -2.81
C VAL A 261 9.22 -25.95 -3.70
N THR A 262 8.89 -27.20 -3.40
CA THR A 262 7.75 -27.91 -3.99
C THR A 262 6.74 -28.22 -2.89
N VAL A 263 5.48 -27.84 -3.07
CA VAL A 263 4.38 -28.11 -2.14
C VAL A 263 3.45 -29.16 -2.74
N ALA A 264 3.34 -30.30 -2.06
CA ALA A 264 2.44 -31.37 -2.46
C ALA A 264 0.99 -30.86 -2.58
N GLY A 265 0.40 -31.02 -3.76
CA GLY A 265 -0.99 -30.65 -4.05
C GLY A 265 -1.19 -29.27 -4.70
N TRP A 266 -0.15 -28.45 -4.85
CA TRP A 266 -0.24 -27.18 -5.60
C TRP A 266 -0.15 -27.36 -7.13
N ASP A 267 0.29 -28.53 -7.60
CA ASP A 267 0.44 -28.84 -9.03
C ASP A 267 -0.88 -29.06 -9.79
N LYS A 268 -2.03 -29.09 -9.10
CA LYS A 268 -3.34 -29.40 -9.71
C LYS A 268 -4.32 -28.22 -9.80
N LEU A 269 -4.03 -27.03 -9.27
CA LEU A 269 -5.02 -25.93 -9.23
C LEU A 269 -4.41 -24.52 -9.14
N SER A 270 -3.57 -24.15 -10.10
CA SER A 270 -3.27 -22.72 -10.37
C SER A 270 -3.79 -22.25 -11.73
N THR A 271 -4.70 -23.00 -12.36
CA THR A 271 -5.49 -22.59 -13.54
C THR A 271 -6.47 -21.47 -13.17
N CYS A 272 -5.93 -20.28 -12.95
CA CYS A 272 -6.58 -19.03 -13.26
C CYS A 272 -5.55 -18.14 -13.99
N THR A 273 -5.06 -18.63 -15.12
CA THR A 273 -4.33 -17.82 -16.12
C THR A 273 -4.84 -18.21 -17.49
N ARG A 274 -5.78 -17.41 -17.99
CA ARG A 274 -5.96 -17.24 -19.43
C ARG A 274 -4.62 -16.68 -19.95
N LYS A 275 -3.86 -17.51 -20.67
CA LYS A 275 -2.68 -17.17 -21.51
C LYS A 275 -1.74 -16.06 -21.00
N LEU A 276 -0.89 -16.36 -20.03
CA LEU A 276 0.44 -15.72 -19.90
C LEU A 276 1.41 -16.83 -19.47
N GLY A 277 2.35 -17.20 -20.35
CA GLY A 277 3.17 -18.42 -20.28
C GLY A 277 4.21 -18.50 -19.16
N TYR A 278 3.91 -18.04 -17.95
CA TYR A 278 4.79 -18.17 -16.79
C TYR A 278 4.35 -19.36 -15.93
N ARG A 279 5.19 -20.41 -15.84
CA ARG A 279 4.96 -21.53 -14.91
C ARG A 279 5.00 -20.99 -13.48
N ALA A 280 3.95 -21.25 -12.68
CA ALA A 280 3.91 -20.89 -11.27
C ALA A 280 5.03 -21.62 -10.51
N ARG A 281 6.13 -20.92 -10.18
CA ARG A 281 7.17 -21.44 -9.29
C ARG A 281 6.85 -21.01 -7.85
N GLN A 282 7.06 -21.92 -6.91
CA GLN A 282 6.74 -21.76 -5.49
C GLN A 282 8.01 -21.44 -4.71
N MET A 283 7.91 -20.53 -3.76
CA MET A 283 9.04 -19.96 -3.02
C MET A 283 8.68 -19.87 -1.54
N ALA A 284 9.65 -20.17 -0.68
CA ALA A 284 9.59 -19.94 0.76
C ALA A 284 10.69 -18.95 1.16
N VAL A 285 10.49 -18.24 2.28
CA VAL A 285 11.57 -17.47 2.91
C VAL A 285 12.41 -18.43 3.75
N PRO A 286 13.75 -18.39 3.68
CA PRO A 286 14.62 -19.15 4.57
C PRO A 286 14.34 -18.81 6.04
N CYS A 287 14.37 -19.82 6.91
CA CYS A 287 14.23 -19.65 8.36
C CYS A 287 15.43 -18.91 8.97
#